data_AF-K7X8B5-F1
#
_entry.id   AF-K7X8B5-F1
#
_cell.length_a   1.000
_cell.length_b   1.000
_cell.length_c   1.000
_cell.angle_alpha   90.00
_cell.angle_beta   90.00
_cell.angle_gamma   90.00
#
_symmetry.space_group_name_H-M   'P 1'
#
loop_
_entity.id
_entity.type
_entity.pdbx_description
1 polymer ?
#
loop_
_entity_poly.entity_id
_entity_poly.type
_entity_poly.pdbx_seq_one_letter_code
_entity_poly.pdbx_strand_id
1 'polypeptide(L)' 'MKMMQFVVVIVNILALLISVANAQQCGSQAGGALCANGLCCSEYGYCGTTTAYCGSGCQSQCN' A
#
# COMPACT_ATOMS: atom_id res chain seq x y z
N MET A 1 33.70 -17.60 2.86
CA MET A 1 33.02 -17.19 4.12
C MET A 1 32.86 -15.67 4.23
N LYS A 2 33.93 -14.86 4.11
CA LYS A 2 33.85 -13.38 4.11
C LYS A 2 32.97 -12.79 2.98
N MET A 3 33.09 -13.32 1.76
CA MET A 3 32.24 -12.92 0.61
C MET A 3 30.74 -13.13 0.87
N MET A 4 30.38 -14.28 1.47
CA MET A 4 28.98 -14.60 1.79
C MET A 4 28.42 -13.64 2.85
N GLN A 5 29.26 -13.16 3.76
CA GLN A 5 28.90 -12.20 4.79
C GLN A 5 28.52 -10.83 4.19
N PHE A 6 29.28 -10.36 3.19
CA PHE A 6 28.94 -9.13 2.46
C PHE A 6 27.65 -9.27 1.64
N VAL A 7 27.46 -10.42 0.98
CA VAL A 7 26.21 -10.72 0.24
C VAL A 7 25.01 -10.72 1.18
N VAL A 8 25.13 -11.33 2.36
CA VAL A 8 24.06 -11.34 3.37
C VAL A 8 23.75 -9.93 3.87
N VAL A 9 24.76 -9.10 4.17
CA VAL A 9 24.54 -7.71 4.59
C VAL A 9 23.83 -6.90 3.52
N ILE A 10 24.21 -7.04 2.24
CA ILE A 10 23.57 -6.32 1.12
C ILE A 10 22.11 -6.74 0.95
N VAL A 11 21.80 -8.04 1.04
CA VAL A 11 20.43 -8.55 0.90
C VAL A 11 19.53 -8.06 2.05
N ASN A 12 20.04 -8.01 3.28
CA ASN A 12 19.29 -7.50 4.42
C ASN A 12 19.04 -5.99 4.32
N ILE A 13 20.06 -5.20 3.91
CA ILE A 13 19.90 -3.77 3.67
C ILE A 13 18.88 -3.52 2.54
N LEU A 14 18.95 -4.28 1.45
CA LEU A 14 17.99 -4.16 0.35
C LEU A 14 16.58 -4.50 0.80
N ALA A 15 16.38 -5.54 1.61
CA ALA A 15 15.08 -5.91 2.16
C ALA A 15 14.49 -4.83 3.07
N LEU A 16 15.31 -4.15 3.89
CA LEU A 16 14.88 -3.02 4.72
C LEU A 16 14.33 -1.83 3.92
N LEU A 17 14.84 -1.60 2.70
CA LEU A 17 14.38 -0.50 1.84
C LEU A 17 12.97 -0.76 1.26
N ILE A 18 12.48 -2.00 1.25
CA ILE A 18 11.18 -2.36 0.64
C ILE A 18 10.03 -2.17 1.64
N SER A 19 10.31 -2.14 2.94
CA SER A 19 9.30 -2.10 4.01
C SER A 19 8.69 -0.72 4.33
N VAL A 20 9.10 0.35 3.65
CA VAL A 20 8.80 1.74 4.08
C VAL A 20 7.57 2.39 3.44
N ALA A 21 6.93 1.77 2.44
CA ALA A 21 5.78 2.37 1.75
C ALA A 21 4.62 1.36 1.58
N ASN A 22 3.91 1.05 2.66
CA ASN A 22 2.65 0.31 2.58
C ASN A 22 1.48 1.29 2.44
N ALA A 23 0.90 1.39 1.24
CA ALA A 23 -0.38 2.07 1.07
C ALA A 23 -1.50 1.20 1.66
N GLN A 24 -2.40 1.78 2.45
CA GLN A 24 -3.58 1.06 2.97
C GLN A 24 -4.45 0.57 1.80
N GLN A 25 -4.66 -0.74 1.74
CA GLN A 25 -5.55 -1.37 0.76
C GLN A 25 -7.00 -1.41 1.26
N CYS A 26 -7.95 -1.41 0.32
CA CYS A 26 -9.38 -1.38 0.59
C CYS A 26 -10.17 -2.03 -0.54
N GLY A 27 -11.49 -2.12 -0.35
CA GLY A 27 -12.41 -2.56 -1.40
C GLY A 27 -12.24 -4.03 -1.76
N SER A 28 -12.67 -4.40 -2.97
CA SER A 28 -12.66 -5.78 -3.46
C SER A 28 -11.27 -6.44 -3.44
N GLN A 29 -10.22 -5.65 -3.65
CA GLN A 29 -8.82 -6.08 -3.61
C GLN A 29 -8.34 -6.44 -2.20
N ALA A 30 -9.05 -5.97 -1.16
CA ALA A 30 -8.75 -6.21 0.25
C ALA A 30 -9.93 -6.87 1.00
N GLY A 31 -10.71 -7.70 0.31
CA GLY A 31 -11.81 -8.45 0.94
C GLY A 31 -12.94 -7.57 1.49
N GLY A 32 -13.16 -6.40 0.89
CA GLY A 32 -14.17 -5.43 1.33
C GLY A 32 -13.72 -4.53 2.47
N ALA A 33 -12.43 -4.50 2.81
CA ALA A 33 -11.91 -3.62 3.85
C ALA A 33 -12.23 -2.14 3.55
N LEU A 34 -12.63 -1.41 4.59
CA LEU A 34 -12.81 0.04 4.52
C LEU A 34 -11.50 0.74 4.85
N CYS A 35 -11.30 1.90 4.25
CA CYS A 35 -10.20 2.78 4.62
C CYS A 35 -10.42 3.39 6.00
N ALA A 36 -9.34 3.57 6.75
CA ALA A 36 -9.37 4.30 8.02
C ALA A 36 -9.68 5.80 7.78
N ASN A 37 -10.10 6.49 8.85
CA ASN A 37 -10.32 7.94 8.87
C ASN A 37 -11.29 8.49 7.81
N GLY A 38 -12.22 7.67 7.31
CA GLY A 38 -13.17 8.14 6.30
C GLY A 38 -12.57 8.33 4.91
N LEU A 39 -11.36 7.84 4.64
CA LEU A 39 -10.71 8.04 3.34
C LEU A 39 -11.46 7.29 2.23
N CYS A 40 -11.44 7.85 1.03
CA CYS A 40 -12.03 7.22 -0.15
C CYS A 40 -11.23 5.98 -0.55
N CYS A 41 -11.94 4.92 -0.95
CA CYS A 41 -11.34 3.76 -1.56
C CYS A 41 -11.38 3.88 -3.09
N SER A 42 -10.22 3.99 -3.73
CA SER A 42 -10.12 4.09 -5.19
C SER A 42 -10.63 2.83 -5.91
N GLU A 43 -10.85 2.93 -7.21
CA GLU A 43 -11.15 1.77 -8.08
C GLU A 43 -10.11 0.66 -7.96
N TYR A 44 -8.85 1.05 -7.69
CA TYR A 44 -7.72 0.14 -7.59
C TYR A 44 -7.50 -0.44 -6.18
N GLY A 45 -8.37 -0.11 -5.22
CA GLY A 45 -8.32 -0.66 -3.88
C GLY A 45 -7.26 -0.02 -2.98
N TYR A 46 -7.05 1.29 -3.11
CA TYR A 46 -6.17 2.06 -2.23
C TYR A 46 -6.89 3.23 -1.59
N CYS A 47 -6.43 3.62 -0.40
CA CYS A 47 -7.02 4.70 0.38
C CYS A 47 -6.40 6.06 0.09
N GLY A 48 -7.22 7.10 -0.06
CA GLY A 48 -6.76 8.49 -0.22
C GLY A 48 -7.88 9.53 -0.26
N THR A 49 -7.54 10.80 -0.47
CA THR A 49 -8.49 11.93 -0.45
C THR A 49 -8.60 12.69 -1.78
N THR A 50 -7.74 12.41 -2.76
CA THR A 50 -7.76 13.14 -4.02
C THR A 50 -8.78 12.55 -4.99
N THR A 51 -9.06 13.23 -6.09
CA THR A 51 -9.97 12.76 -7.14
C THR A 51 -9.58 11.39 -7.70
N ALA A 52 -8.31 10.99 -7.66
CA ALA A 52 -7.87 9.66 -8.06
C ALA A 52 -8.43 8.54 -7.15
N TYR A 53 -8.83 8.88 -5.92
CA TYR A 53 -9.38 7.95 -4.94
C TYR A 53 -10.89 8.12 -4.76
N CYS A 54 -11.37 9.38 -4.75
CA CYS A 54 -12.77 9.72 -4.49
C CYS A 54 -13.60 9.90 -5.76
N GLY A 55 -12.98 9.91 -6.94
CA GLY A 55 -13.65 10.16 -8.21
C GLY A 55 -14.41 8.96 -8.75
N SER A 56 -14.58 8.94 -10.08
CA SER A 56 -15.23 7.81 -10.77
C SER A 56 -14.54 6.49 -10.41
N GLY A 57 -15.34 5.45 -10.14
CA GLY A 57 -14.83 4.14 -9.77
C GLY A 57 -14.49 3.98 -8.28
N CYS A 58 -14.69 5.01 -7.45
CA CYS A 58 -14.54 4.90 -6.00
C CYS A 58 -15.45 3.78 -5.44
N GLN A 59 -14.86 2.87 -4.66
CA GLN A 59 -15.52 1.68 -4.13
C GLN A 59 -16.25 1.94 -2.80
N SER A 60 -15.77 2.89 -1.98
CA SER A 60 -16.37 3.19 -0.67
C SER A 60 -15.90 4.55 -0.13
N GLN A 61 -16.68 5.18 0.74
CA GLN A 61 -16.33 6.43 1.45
C GLN A 61 -16.00 7.60 0.51
N CYS A 62 -16.78 7.77 -0.56
CA CYS A 62 -16.49 8.71 -1.66
C CYS A 62 -16.96 10.17 -1.42
N ASN A 63 -17.49 10.48 -0.23
CA ASN A 63 -18.16 11.74 0.10
C ASN A 63 -17.50 12.44 1.29
#